data_AF-A0A0C9ZN16-F1
#
_entry.id   AF-A0A0C9ZN16-F1
#
_cell.length_a   1.000
_cell.length_b   1.000
_cell.length_c   1.000
_cell.angle_alpha   90.00
_cell.angle_beta   90.00
_cell.angle_gamma   90.00
#
_symmetry.space_group_name_H-M   'P 1'
#
loop_
_entity.id
_entity.type
_entity.pdbx_description
1 polymer ?
#
loop_
_entity_poly.entity_id
_entity_poly.type
_entity_poly.pdbx_seq_one_letter_code
_entity_poly.pdbx_strand_id
1 'polypeptide(L)'
;MTSSEEEVIEIGELIQKGINGARVDDTKGMKGAIIDWITPKGQSLSLHIPHNMKSGRGFNHECTGALLCPAGLDWTNIQTQMKLMNGEIQVPGDQWPVFLYADYSYDPEDQWNGLLQSGLLVSAYKHIFTSPSSIDHKPKATHSRNARIHGMHCMTKASIAYVAMQARFGLTSAQIFSCTDLITDSE
;
A
#
# COMPACT_ATOMS: atom_id res chain seq x y z
N MET A 1 43.40 6.28 -4.85
CA MET A 1 42.68 7.41 -5.48
C MET A 1 41.51 7.72 -4.58
N THR A 2 41.53 8.87 -3.90
CA THR A 2 40.42 9.34 -3.07
C THR A 2 39.44 10.07 -3.99
N SER A 3 38.20 9.58 -4.08
CA SER A 3 37.11 10.25 -4.80
C SER A 3 36.85 11.62 -4.16
N SER A 4 36.55 12.63 -4.97
CA SER A 4 36.26 13.98 -4.46
C SER A 4 34.90 14.00 -3.76
N GLU A 5 34.73 14.92 -2.81
CA GLU A 5 33.45 15.08 -2.10
C GLU A 5 32.30 15.39 -3.07
N GLU A 6 32.57 16.17 -4.12
CA GLU A 6 31.64 16.49 -5.20
C GLU A 6 31.17 15.24 -5.97
N GLU A 7 32.08 14.33 -6.28
CA GLU A 7 31.78 13.07 -6.99
C GLU A 7 30.90 12.15 -6.13
N VAL A 8 31.15 12.09 -4.82
CA VAL A 8 30.32 11.31 -3.88
C VAL A 8 28.90 11.89 -3.79
N ILE A 9 28.77 13.21 -3.75
CA ILE A 9 27.46 13.90 -3.74
C ILE A 9 26.70 13.60 -5.04
N GLU A 10 27.34 13.73 -6.20
CA GLU A 10 26.72 13.48 -7.50
C GLU A 10 26.22 12.04 -7.62
N ILE A 11 27.02 11.05 -7.20
CA ILE A 11 26.61 9.64 -7.19
C ILE A 11 25.41 9.44 -6.27
N GLY A 12 25.41 10.06 -5.09
CA GLY A 12 24.29 10.02 -4.15
C GLY A 12 22.99 10.54 -4.76
N GLU A 13 23.05 11.68 -5.46
CA GLU A 13 21.90 12.27 -6.16
C GLU A 13 21.36 11.35 -7.26
N LEU A 14 22.25 10.72 -8.05
CA LEU A 14 21.85 9.78 -9.10
C LEU A 14 21.16 8.53 -8.54
N ILE A 15 21.68 7.98 -7.44
CA ILE A 15 21.05 6.85 -6.75
C ILE A 15 19.67 7.25 -6.22
N GLN A 16 19.57 8.41 -5.57
CA GLN A 16 18.32 8.90 -5.01
C GLN A 16 17.27 9.16 -6.11
N LYS A 17 17.70 9.67 -7.27
CA LYS A 17 16.85 9.86 -8.45
C LYS A 17 16.32 8.52 -8.96
N GLY A 18 17.16 7.48 -9.05
CA GLY A 18 16.75 6.13 -9.43
C GLY A 18 15.73 5.52 -8.46
N ILE A 19 16.00 5.62 -7.15
CA ILE A 19 15.08 5.15 -6.09
C ILE A 19 13.72 5.85 -6.19
N ASN A 20 13.74 7.18 -6.37
CA ASN A 20 12.52 7.95 -6.52
C ASN A 20 11.74 7.56 -7.79
N GLY A 21 12.43 7.35 -8.90
CA GLY A 21 11.82 6.87 -10.15
C GLY A 21 11.11 5.53 -9.98
N ALA A 22 11.81 4.53 -9.43
CA ALA A 22 11.23 3.21 -9.17
C ALA A 22 9.99 3.28 -8.26
N ARG A 23 10.07 4.08 -7.18
CA ARG A 23 8.95 4.29 -6.26
C ARG A 23 7.75 4.94 -6.96
N VAL A 24 7.97 5.93 -7.81
CA VAL A 24 6.90 6.61 -8.56
C VAL A 24 6.22 5.64 -9.52
N ASP A 25 6.97 4.81 -10.22
CA ASP A 25 6.42 3.80 -11.13
C ASP A 25 5.57 2.76 -10.39
N ASP A 26 6.08 2.22 -9.27
CA ASP A 26 5.33 1.28 -8.42
C ASP A 26 4.04 1.92 -7.89
N THR A 27 4.12 3.16 -7.42
CA THR A 27 2.96 3.92 -6.90
C THR A 27 1.90 4.10 -7.97
N LYS A 28 2.33 4.46 -9.19
CA LYS A 28 1.45 4.69 -10.33
C LYS A 28 0.75 3.40 -10.77
N GLY A 29 1.47 2.28 -10.81
CA GLY A 29 0.90 0.97 -11.11
C GLY A 29 -0.10 0.49 -10.05
N MET A 30 0.25 0.66 -8.78
CA MET A 30 -0.56 0.23 -7.64
C MET A 30 -1.88 0.98 -7.54
N LYS A 31 -1.89 2.29 -7.84
CA LYS A 31 -3.03 3.18 -7.61
C LYS A 31 -4.33 2.72 -8.27
N GLY A 32 -4.27 2.19 -9.49
CA GLY A 32 -5.45 1.64 -10.18
C GLY A 32 -5.74 0.20 -9.76
N ALA A 33 -4.71 -0.64 -9.75
CA ALA A 33 -4.82 -2.07 -9.53
C ALA A 33 -5.38 -2.43 -8.15
N ILE A 34 -5.04 -1.65 -7.11
CA ILE A 34 -5.55 -1.90 -5.77
C ILE A 34 -7.07 -1.75 -5.68
N ILE A 35 -7.67 -0.86 -6.50
CA ILE A 35 -9.12 -0.70 -6.59
C ILE A 35 -9.76 -1.90 -7.27
N ASP A 36 -9.11 -2.45 -8.30
CA ASP A 36 -9.57 -3.67 -8.97
C ASP A 36 -9.58 -4.87 -7.99
N TRP A 37 -8.61 -4.96 -7.09
CA TRP A 37 -8.51 -6.08 -6.15
C TRP A 37 -9.50 -6.03 -4.99
N ILE A 38 -9.85 -4.82 -4.53
CA ILE A 38 -10.83 -4.65 -3.44
C ILE A 38 -12.28 -4.61 -3.96
N THR A 39 -12.49 -4.45 -5.27
CA THR A 39 -13.81 -4.48 -5.89
C THR A 39 -14.22 -5.93 -6.19
N PRO A 40 -15.32 -6.46 -5.60
CA PRO A 40 -15.75 -7.83 -5.88
C PRO A 40 -16.09 -8.05 -7.36
N LYS A 41 -15.67 -9.18 -7.92
CA LYS A 41 -15.91 -9.51 -9.35
C LYS A 41 -17.41 -9.56 -9.64
N GLY A 42 -17.88 -8.70 -10.54
CA GLY A 42 -19.27 -8.65 -10.97
C GLY A 42 -20.20 -7.78 -10.12
N GLN A 43 -19.66 -7.06 -9.12
CA GLN A 43 -20.40 -6.06 -8.35
C GLN A 43 -19.77 -4.68 -8.54
N SER A 44 -20.63 -3.65 -8.68
CA SER A 44 -20.18 -2.28 -8.44
C SER A 44 -20.22 -2.04 -6.94
N LEU A 45 -19.13 -1.51 -6.37
CA LEU A 45 -19.20 -0.93 -5.02
C LEU A 45 -20.34 0.12 -5.01
N SER A 46 -21.05 0.24 -3.89
CA SER A 46 -22.18 1.17 -3.71
C SER A 46 -21.82 2.62 -4.10
N LEU A 47 -20.53 2.97 -3.98
CA LEU A 47 -19.91 4.16 -4.53
C LEU A 47 -18.69 3.75 -5.36
N HIS A 48 -18.72 4.03 -6.65
CA HIS A 48 -17.61 3.80 -7.57
C HIS A 48 -16.36 4.57 -7.11
N ILE A 49 -15.25 3.87 -6.86
CA ILE A 49 -13.96 4.49 -6.56
C ILE A 49 -13.23 4.74 -7.89
N PRO A 50 -12.90 5.99 -8.24
CA PRO A 50 -12.12 6.26 -9.43
C PRO A 50 -10.71 5.63 -9.35
N HIS A 51 -10.30 4.91 -10.38
CA HIS A 51 -8.98 4.26 -10.43
C HIS A 51 -7.82 5.26 -10.43
N ASN A 52 -8.04 6.45 -11.00
CA ASN A 52 -7.04 7.50 -11.22
C ASN A 52 -7.08 8.63 -10.17
N MET A 53 -8.06 8.67 -9.27
CA MET A 53 -8.18 9.70 -8.23
C MET A 53 -8.20 9.07 -6.84
N LYS A 54 -7.45 9.67 -5.89
CA LYS A 54 -7.36 9.19 -4.51
C LYS A 54 -8.23 9.96 -3.53
N SER A 55 -8.70 11.17 -3.87
CA SER A 55 -9.42 12.06 -2.95
C SER A 55 -10.63 11.39 -2.26
N GLY A 56 -11.35 10.53 -2.98
CA GLY A 56 -12.48 9.75 -2.44
C GLY A 56 -12.11 8.41 -1.81
N ARG A 57 -10.85 8.15 -1.47
CA ARG A 57 -10.39 6.93 -0.79
C ARG A 57 -10.10 7.24 0.69
N GLY A 58 -9.44 6.33 1.40
CA GLY A 58 -9.18 6.47 2.83
C GLY A 58 -10.45 6.23 3.64
N PHE A 59 -10.59 6.95 4.74
CA PHE A 59 -11.79 6.89 5.59
C PHE A 59 -13.02 7.53 4.93
N ASN A 60 -12.86 8.29 3.84
CA ASN A 60 -13.95 8.88 3.07
C ASN A 60 -14.77 7.86 2.25
N HIS A 61 -14.39 6.58 2.25
CA HIS A 61 -15.10 5.52 1.54
C HIS A 61 -15.14 4.24 2.37
N GLU A 62 -16.30 3.59 2.41
CA GLU A 62 -16.58 2.42 3.25
C GLU A 62 -15.56 1.30 3.07
N CYS A 63 -15.21 0.96 1.83
CA CYS A 63 -14.33 -0.18 1.53
C CYS A 63 -12.87 0.11 1.89
N THR A 64 -12.34 1.26 1.48
CA THR A 64 -10.95 1.63 1.80
C THR A 64 -10.80 1.99 3.27
N GLY A 65 -11.83 2.58 3.88
CA GLY A 65 -11.87 2.93 5.29
C GLY A 65 -11.84 1.69 6.18
N ALA A 66 -12.67 0.68 5.87
CA ALA A 66 -12.66 -0.60 6.58
C ALA A 66 -11.28 -1.29 6.53
N LEU A 67 -10.62 -1.27 5.37
CA LEU A 67 -9.28 -1.85 5.19
C LEU A 67 -8.18 -1.07 5.94
N LEU A 68 -8.32 0.26 6.02
CA LEU A 68 -7.38 1.14 6.71
C LEU A 68 -7.66 1.30 8.20
N CYS A 69 -8.83 0.85 8.66
CA CYS A 69 -9.21 0.90 10.06
C CYS A 69 -8.10 0.22 10.89
N PRO A 70 -7.67 0.85 12.00
CA PRO A 70 -6.74 0.21 12.91
C PRO A 70 -7.32 -1.09 13.45
N ALA A 71 -6.50 -2.13 13.56
CA ALA A 71 -6.92 -3.46 13.95
C ALA A 71 -7.59 -3.54 15.34
N GLY A 72 -7.23 -2.63 16.25
CA GLY A 72 -7.85 -2.50 17.57
C GLY A 72 -9.18 -1.75 17.60
N LEU A 73 -9.68 -1.25 16.46
CA LEU A 73 -10.91 -0.49 16.36
C LEU A 73 -11.95 -1.26 15.53
N ASP A 74 -13.21 -1.13 15.92
CA ASP A 74 -14.33 -1.71 15.18
C ASP A 74 -14.87 -0.71 14.15
N TRP A 75 -14.62 -1.00 12.87
CA TRP A 75 -15.14 -0.20 11.76
C TRP A 75 -16.66 -0.28 11.64
N THR A 76 -17.33 -1.32 12.14
CA THR A 76 -18.81 -1.41 12.07
C THR A 76 -19.51 -0.41 12.99
N ASN A 77 -18.77 0.14 13.97
CA ASN A 77 -19.26 1.20 14.83
C ASN A 77 -19.21 2.55 14.11
N ILE A 78 -20.40 3.10 13.84
CA ILE A 78 -20.58 4.39 13.16
C ILE A 78 -19.82 5.53 13.87
N GLN A 79 -19.74 5.53 15.20
CA GLN A 79 -18.98 6.55 15.93
C GLN A 79 -17.48 6.47 15.64
N THR A 80 -16.94 5.26 15.52
CA THR A 80 -15.54 5.04 15.13
C THR A 80 -15.30 5.56 13.71
N GLN A 81 -16.19 5.23 12.76
CA GLN A 81 -16.09 5.71 11.39
C GLN A 81 -16.07 7.24 11.33
N MET A 82 -17.05 7.91 11.97
CA MET A 82 -17.15 9.37 11.97
C MET A 82 -15.92 10.03 12.60
N LYS A 83 -15.41 9.48 13.70
CA LYS A 83 -14.20 10.00 14.37
C LYS A 83 -12.95 9.85 13.51
N LEU A 84 -12.82 8.74 12.78
CA LEU A 84 -11.70 8.54 11.84
C LEU A 84 -11.83 9.44 10.60
N MET A 85 -13.04 9.62 10.08
CA MET A 85 -13.34 10.50 8.94
C MET A 85 -13.09 11.97 9.25
N ASN A 86 -13.46 12.42 10.45
CA ASN A 86 -13.29 13.81 10.87
C ASN A 86 -11.87 14.10 11.42
N GLY A 87 -10.99 13.10 11.50
CA GLY A 87 -9.67 13.25 12.11
C GLY A 87 -9.70 13.45 13.63
N GLU A 88 -10.79 13.11 14.32
CA GLU A 88 -10.84 13.14 15.79
C GLU A 88 -10.02 12.00 16.41
N ILE A 89 -9.94 10.86 15.72
CA ILE A 89 -9.00 9.78 16.04
C ILE A 89 -7.81 9.90 15.12
N GLN A 90 -6.63 10.07 15.71
CA GLN A 90 -5.36 10.06 15.01
C GLN A 90 -4.76 8.68 15.18
N VAL A 91 -4.61 7.95 14.08
CA VAL A 91 -4.13 6.57 14.12
C VAL A 91 -2.62 6.58 14.36
N PRO A 92 -2.14 6.12 15.52
CA PRO A 92 -0.71 6.11 15.80
C PRO A 92 0.00 5.09 14.91
N GLY A 93 1.28 5.33 14.59
CA GLY A 93 2.06 4.51 13.66
C GLY A 93 2.39 3.09 14.16
N ASP A 94 2.12 2.80 15.43
CA ASP A 94 2.23 1.48 16.03
C ASP A 94 0.96 0.63 15.87
N GLN A 95 -0.14 1.21 15.39
CA GLN A 95 -1.35 0.47 15.06
C GLN A 95 -1.38 0.02 13.61
N TRP A 96 -1.46 -1.30 13.44
CA TRP A 96 -1.55 -1.92 12.14
C TRP A 96 -2.96 -1.76 11.55
N PRO A 97 -3.08 -1.36 10.27
CA PRO A 97 -4.35 -1.38 9.59
C PRO A 97 -4.77 -2.83 9.28
N VAL A 98 -6.08 -3.08 9.31
CA VAL A 98 -6.68 -4.40 9.13
C VAL A 98 -6.28 -5.06 7.81
N PHE A 99 -6.02 -4.30 6.74
CA PHE A 99 -5.62 -4.87 5.45
C PHE A 99 -4.33 -5.70 5.49
N LEU A 100 -3.51 -5.61 6.54
CA LEU A 100 -2.30 -6.42 6.68
C LEU A 100 -2.59 -7.84 7.16
N TYR A 101 -3.74 -8.08 7.80
CA TYR A 101 -4.08 -9.35 8.40
C TYR A 101 -4.73 -10.32 7.40
N ALA A 102 -4.46 -11.61 7.58
CA ALA A 102 -5.16 -12.69 6.88
C ALA A 102 -6.68 -12.51 7.05
N ASP A 103 -7.41 -12.64 5.94
CA ASP A 103 -8.87 -12.49 5.88
C ASP A 103 -9.41 -11.18 6.49
N TYR A 104 -8.56 -10.16 6.65
CA TYR A 104 -8.90 -8.88 7.26
C TYR A 104 -9.45 -9.02 8.70
N SER A 105 -8.92 -10.00 9.44
CA SER A 105 -9.35 -10.32 10.80
C SER A 105 -8.20 -10.16 11.79
N TYR A 106 -8.47 -9.45 12.89
CA TYR A 106 -7.51 -9.24 13.99
C TYR A 106 -7.91 -10.07 15.20
N ASP A 107 -6.96 -10.84 15.72
CA ASP A 107 -7.12 -11.62 16.95
C ASP A 107 -6.52 -10.83 18.14
N PRO A 108 -7.33 -10.35 19.10
CA PRO A 108 -6.82 -9.61 20.25
C PRO A 108 -5.99 -10.47 21.21
N GLU A 109 -6.17 -11.80 21.21
CA GLU A 109 -5.43 -12.73 22.06
C GLU A 109 -4.09 -13.14 21.42
N ASP A 110 -4.00 -13.13 20.09
CA ASP A 110 -2.77 -13.35 19.32
C ASP A 110 -2.61 -12.33 18.18
N GLN A 111 -2.05 -11.17 18.53
CA GLN A 111 -1.88 -10.03 17.62
C GLN A 111 -0.97 -10.32 16.41
N TRP A 112 -0.18 -11.39 16.45
CA TRP A 112 0.71 -11.78 15.35
C TRP A 112 0.03 -12.73 14.36
N ASN A 113 -1.09 -13.33 14.78
CA ASN A 113 -1.85 -14.24 13.96
C ASN A 113 -2.31 -13.55 12.67
N GLY A 114 -1.96 -14.12 11.52
CA GLY A 114 -2.32 -13.58 10.21
C GLY A 114 -1.65 -12.25 9.82
N LEU A 115 -0.80 -11.64 10.65
CA LEU A 115 -0.15 -10.37 10.33
C LEU A 115 0.77 -10.50 9.10
N LEU A 116 0.65 -9.56 8.15
CA LEU A 116 1.34 -9.53 6.85
C LEU A 116 0.99 -10.72 5.92
N GLN A 117 -0.18 -11.33 6.08
CA GLN A 117 -0.61 -12.49 5.29
C GLN A 117 -1.88 -12.25 4.47
N SER A 118 -2.35 -11.00 4.36
CA SER A 118 -3.55 -10.70 3.58
C SER A 118 -3.39 -10.98 2.09
N GLY A 119 -4.48 -11.41 1.45
CA GLY A 119 -4.53 -11.61 0.00
C GLY A 119 -4.25 -10.31 -0.79
N LEU A 120 -4.62 -9.15 -0.22
CA LEU A 120 -4.30 -7.85 -0.80
C LEU A 120 -2.78 -7.60 -0.81
N LEU A 121 -2.09 -7.88 0.30
CA LEU A 121 -0.64 -7.70 0.39
C LEU A 121 0.11 -8.65 -0.54
N VAL A 122 -0.36 -9.90 -0.66
CA VAL A 122 0.17 -10.86 -1.63
C VAL A 122 -0.01 -10.35 -3.07
N SER A 123 -1.17 -9.78 -3.40
CA SER A 123 -1.43 -9.21 -4.72
C SER A 123 -0.54 -8.00 -5.01
N ALA A 124 -0.40 -7.09 -4.03
CA ALA A 124 0.49 -5.94 -4.13
C ALA A 124 1.96 -6.37 -4.34
N TYR A 125 2.42 -7.39 -3.61
CA TYR A 125 3.78 -7.88 -3.75
C TYR A 125 4.03 -8.47 -5.14
N LYS A 126 3.07 -9.26 -5.63
CA LYS A 126 3.12 -9.80 -6.99
C LYS A 126 3.09 -8.68 -8.04
N HIS A 127 2.35 -7.62 -7.81
CA HIS A 127 2.28 -6.50 -8.74
C HIS A 127 3.65 -5.83 -8.92
N ILE A 128 4.35 -5.56 -7.81
CA ILE A 128 5.65 -4.87 -7.81
C ILE A 128 6.79 -5.79 -8.25
N PHE A 129 6.94 -6.96 -7.60
CA PHE A 129 8.12 -7.79 -7.79
C PHE A 129 7.93 -8.86 -8.84
N THR A 130 6.68 -9.25 -9.14
CA THR A 130 6.42 -10.26 -10.15
C THR A 130 5.97 -9.63 -11.47
N SER A 131 4.68 -9.54 -11.68
CA SER A 131 4.11 -8.89 -12.85
C SER A 131 2.64 -8.66 -12.59
N PRO A 132 2.05 -7.56 -13.07
CA PRO A 132 0.59 -7.38 -13.07
C PRO A 132 -0.13 -8.60 -13.68
N SER A 133 0.44 -9.19 -14.73
CA SER A 133 -0.09 -10.40 -15.40
C SER A 133 -0.01 -11.69 -14.58
N SER A 134 0.61 -11.69 -13.40
CA SER A 134 0.63 -12.86 -12.50
C SER A 134 -0.52 -12.87 -11.49
N ILE A 135 -1.31 -11.80 -11.48
CA ILE A 135 -2.52 -11.65 -10.66
C ILE A 135 -3.75 -12.03 -11.48
N ASP A 136 -3.73 -11.78 -12.79
CA ASP A 136 -4.72 -12.25 -13.76
C ASP A 136 -4.27 -13.54 -14.47
N HIS A 137 -5.17 -14.50 -14.68
CA HIS A 137 -4.90 -15.76 -15.40
C HIS A 137 -4.58 -15.60 -16.91
N LYS A 138 -4.33 -14.38 -17.41
CA LYS A 138 -4.00 -14.12 -18.82
C LYS A 138 -2.53 -13.71 -18.95
N PRO A 139 -1.66 -14.54 -19.54
CA PRO A 139 -0.25 -14.22 -19.69
C PRO A 139 -0.07 -13.09 -20.72
N LYS A 140 0.42 -11.94 -20.25
CA LYS A 140 0.93 -10.83 -21.07
C LYS A 140 2.18 -10.29 -20.39
N ALA A 141 3.30 -11.01 -20.51
CA ALA A 141 4.58 -10.51 -20.04
C ALA A 141 5.50 -10.26 -21.24
N THR A 142 5.81 -8.99 -21.51
CA THR A 142 6.75 -8.56 -22.56
C THR A 142 8.16 -8.30 -22.00
N HIS A 143 8.32 -8.25 -20.67
CA HIS A 143 9.59 -7.97 -19.98
C HIS A 143 9.82 -8.93 -18.81
N SER A 144 11.08 -9.09 -18.41
CA SER A 144 11.48 -9.90 -17.27
C SER A 144 10.88 -9.36 -15.97
N ARG A 145 10.50 -10.29 -15.11
CA ARG A 145 9.98 -10.08 -13.75
C ARG A 145 10.97 -9.25 -12.90
N ASN A 146 10.55 -8.22 -12.17
CA ASN A 146 11.45 -7.39 -11.32
C ASN A 146 12.28 -8.25 -10.35
N ALA A 147 11.66 -9.24 -9.71
CA ALA A 147 12.34 -10.21 -8.87
C ALA A 147 13.46 -10.96 -9.62
N ARG A 148 13.23 -11.33 -10.89
CA ARG A 148 14.25 -11.99 -11.71
C ARG A 148 15.37 -11.02 -12.11
N ILE A 149 15.03 -9.78 -12.48
CA ILE A 149 16.01 -8.73 -12.82
C ILE A 149 16.96 -8.49 -11.65
N HIS A 150 16.43 -8.47 -10.43
CA HIS A 150 17.20 -8.23 -9.21
C HIS A 150 17.73 -9.50 -8.52
N GLY A 151 17.57 -10.69 -9.12
CA GLY A 151 18.04 -11.95 -8.52
C GLY A 151 17.38 -12.31 -7.18
N MET A 152 16.14 -11.86 -6.96
CA MET A 152 15.39 -12.13 -5.74
C MET A 152 14.84 -13.56 -5.74
N HIS A 153 15.33 -14.38 -4.81
CA HIS A 153 14.88 -15.76 -4.60
C HIS A 153 13.93 -15.92 -3.41
N CYS A 154 13.87 -14.95 -2.50
CA CYS A 154 12.98 -14.92 -1.35
C CYS A 154 12.48 -13.50 -1.08
N MET A 155 11.39 -13.38 -0.31
CA MET A 155 10.88 -12.11 0.16
C MET A 155 11.71 -11.66 1.37
N THR A 156 12.07 -10.37 1.43
CA THR A 156 12.79 -9.81 2.57
C THR A 156 11.84 -9.03 3.46
N LYS A 157 12.19 -8.86 4.74
CA LYS A 157 11.39 -8.01 5.65
C LYS A 157 11.22 -6.58 5.09
N ALA A 158 12.29 -6.04 4.49
CA ALA A 158 12.28 -4.72 3.87
C ALA A 158 11.35 -4.67 2.64
N SER A 159 11.34 -5.69 1.79
CA SER A 159 10.44 -5.71 0.62
C SER A 159 8.97 -5.85 1.02
N ILE A 160 8.67 -6.61 2.07
CA ILE A 160 7.31 -6.71 2.62
C ILE A 160 6.87 -5.36 3.20
N ALA A 161 7.70 -4.71 4.02
CA ALA A 161 7.41 -3.39 4.57
C ALA A 161 7.19 -2.33 3.47
N TYR A 162 8.03 -2.35 2.43
CA TYR A 162 7.88 -1.47 1.26
C TYR A 162 6.53 -1.67 0.55
N VAL A 163 6.16 -2.93 0.29
CA VAL A 163 4.89 -3.25 -0.39
C VAL A 163 3.69 -2.89 0.49
N ALA A 164 3.77 -3.13 1.79
CA ALA A 164 2.73 -2.74 2.75
C ALA A 164 2.53 -1.22 2.74
N MET A 165 3.62 -0.44 2.73
CA MET A 165 3.57 1.01 2.61
C MET A 165 2.95 1.46 1.28
N GLN A 166 3.32 0.83 0.16
CA GLN A 166 2.75 1.13 -1.15
C GLN A 166 1.25 0.82 -1.22
N ALA A 167 0.83 -0.32 -0.67
CA ALA A 167 -0.57 -0.72 -0.60
C ALA A 167 -1.37 0.25 0.28
N ARG A 168 -0.87 0.55 1.49
CA ARG A 168 -1.47 1.55 2.38
C ARG A 168 -1.64 2.88 1.66
N PHE A 169 -0.58 3.37 1.02
CA PHE A 169 -0.66 4.60 0.25
C PHE A 169 -1.71 4.51 -0.86
N GLY A 170 -1.81 3.40 -1.59
CA GLY A 170 -2.86 3.20 -2.60
C GLY A 170 -4.30 3.29 -2.05
N LEU A 171 -4.51 2.88 -0.81
CA LEU A 171 -5.82 2.91 -0.13
C LEU A 171 -6.16 4.28 0.48
N THR A 172 -5.18 5.12 0.81
CA THR A 172 -5.43 6.43 1.44
C THR A 172 -5.85 7.50 0.44
N SER A 173 -6.35 8.63 0.96
CA SER A 173 -6.61 9.86 0.19
C SER A 173 -5.36 10.71 -0.06
N ALA A 174 -4.26 10.47 0.66
CA ALA A 174 -3.02 11.24 0.59
C ALA A 174 -2.49 11.39 -0.84
N GLN A 175 -2.02 12.57 -1.21
CA GLN A 175 -1.38 12.79 -2.53
C GLN A 175 0.13 12.60 -2.52
N ILE A 176 0.75 12.75 -1.34
CA ILE A 176 2.19 12.66 -1.13
C ILE A 176 2.51 11.70 0.00
N PHE A 177 3.69 11.05 -0.07
CA PHE A 177 4.21 10.32 1.07
C PHE A 177 4.80 11.32 2.06
N SER A 178 4.39 11.28 3.33
CA SER A 178 5.10 11.98 4.39
C SER A 178 5.78 11.01 5.35
N CYS A 179 7.00 11.34 5.75
CA CYS A 179 7.69 10.64 6.84
C CYS A 179 7.05 10.96 8.20
N THR A 180 6.28 12.04 8.28
CA THR A 180 5.55 12.50 9.46
C THR A 180 4.05 12.24 9.36
N ASP A 181 3.59 11.38 8.44
CA ASP A 181 2.19 10.96 8.32
C ASP A 181 1.78 10.19 9.58
N LEU A 182 1.47 10.92 10.66
CA LEU A 182 0.75 10.41 11.82
C LEU A 182 -0.76 10.39 11.54
N ILE A 183 -1.19 11.20 10.56
CA ILE A 183 -2.57 11.60 10.31
C ILE A 183 -2.63 11.90 8.82
N THR A 184 -3.40 11.11 8.07
CA THR A 184 -3.84 11.52 6.74
C THR A 184 -4.84 12.65 6.88
N ASP A 185 -4.40 13.90 6.73
CA ASP A 185 -5.16 15.01 6.16
C ASP A 185 -4.19 16.13 5.71
N SER A 186 -4.12 16.49 4.42
CA SER A 186 -5.04 17.32 3.62
C SER A 186 -4.70 18.82 3.77
N GLU A 187 -4.05 19.38 2.74
CA GLU A 187 -4.15 20.82 2.40
C GLU A 187 -5.55 21.17 1.89
#